data_AF-A0A0G2AYJ4-F1
#
_entry.id   AF-A0A0G2AYJ4-F1
#
_cell.length_a   1.000
_cell.length_b   1.000
_cell.length_c   1.000
_cell.angle_alpha   90.00
_cell.angle_beta   90.00
_cell.angle_gamma   90.00
#
_symmetry.space_group_name_H-M   'P 1'
#
loop_
_entity.id
_entity.type
_entity.pdbx_description
1 polymer ?
#
loop_
_entity_poly.entity_id
_entity_poly.type
_entity_poly.pdbx_seq_one_letter_code
_entity_poly.pdbx_strand_id
1 'polypeptide(L)'
;MFNNQNARDWDLSFGPVSGAAGTTTVITRSPQCLFRVEKVMATDTGTPPGFATRIMSFLVGQRLQRPTSSGSTLALFFGPAALGNGLRWDTCERGLSISITVSFVVAATFDMVVFGKGIA
;
A
#
# COMPACT_ATOMS: atom_id res chain seq x y z
N MET A 1 -25.23 -23.25 13.70
CA MET A 1 -24.91 -21.84 13.42
C MET A 1 -23.41 -21.67 13.49
N PHE A 2 -22.72 -21.42 12.38
CA PHE A 2 -21.29 -21.14 12.41
C PHE A 2 -21.08 -19.64 12.65
N ASN A 3 -20.40 -19.32 13.75
CA ASN A 3 -20.20 -17.97 14.24
C ASN A 3 -19.05 -17.29 13.44
N ASN A 4 -19.39 -16.41 12.51
CA ASN A 4 -18.46 -15.67 11.64
C ASN A 4 -17.78 -14.49 12.38
N GLN A 5 -17.13 -14.73 13.51
CA GLN A 5 -16.55 -13.67 14.36
C GLN A 5 -15.03 -13.46 14.22
N ASN A 6 -14.33 -14.09 13.27
CA ASN A 6 -12.86 -14.08 13.24
C ASN A 6 -12.17 -13.30 12.11
N ALA A 7 -12.89 -12.49 11.33
CA ALA A 7 -12.23 -11.56 10.42
C ALA A 7 -11.91 -10.26 11.19
N ARG A 8 -10.75 -10.21 11.87
CA ARG A 8 -10.26 -8.95 12.43
C ARG A 8 -9.89 -8.02 11.27
N ASP A 9 -10.41 -6.80 11.27
CA ASP A 9 -9.95 -5.77 10.36
C ASP A 9 -8.53 -5.34 10.77
N TRP A 10 -7.64 -5.21 9.79
CA TRP A 10 -6.24 -4.80 9.98
C TRP A 10 -5.93 -3.59 9.12
N ASP A 11 -5.17 -2.66 9.69
CA ASP A 11 -4.52 -1.58 8.97
C ASP A 11 -2.99 -1.68 9.09
N LEU A 12 -2.29 -1.27 8.05
CA LEU A 12 -0.84 -1.20 8.02
C LEU A 12 -0.38 0.10 7.37
N SER A 13 0.25 0.96 8.17
CA SER A 13 0.79 2.23 7.72
C SER A 13 2.25 2.14 7.25
N PHE A 14 2.52 2.79 6.12
CA PHE A 14 3.84 2.98 5.52
C PHE A 14 4.30 4.44 5.57
N GLY A 15 3.58 5.33 6.26
CA GLY A 15 3.90 6.74 6.35
C GLY A 15 3.68 7.33 7.75
N PRO A 16 3.91 8.64 7.91
CA PRO A 16 4.41 9.57 6.88
C PRO A 16 5.91 9.41 6.59
N VAL A 17 6.32 9.61 5.34
CA VAL A 17 7.74 9.63 4.91
C VAL A 17 7.99 10.81 3.98
N SER A 18 8.92 11.68 4.35
CA SER A 18 9.33 12.83 3.53
C SER A 18 10.56 12.50 2.70
N GLY A 19 10.62 13.04 1.49
CA GLY A 19 11.75 12.88 0.58
C GLY A 19 11.98 14.13 -0.26
N ALA A 20 13.24 14.33 -0.66
CA ALA A 20 13.61 15.38 -1.59
C ALA A 20 13.29 14.96 -3.03
N ALA A 21 13.14 15.94 -3.93
CA ALA A 21 12.92 15.68 -5.36
C ALA A 21 14.05 14.81 -5.94
N GLY A 22 13.68 13.81 -6.75
CA GLY A 22 14.61 12.88 -7.39
C GLY A 22 15.08 11.72 -6.50
N THR A 23 14.65 11.64 -5.24
CA THR A 23 15.03 10.55 -4.34
C THR A 23 14.08 9.36 -4.42
N THR A 24 14.56 8.20 -3.99
CA THR A 24 13.75 6.99 -3.86
C THR A 24 13.96 6.38 -2.49
N THR A 25 12.86 6.00 -1.84
CA THR A 25 12.86 5.41 -0.50
C THR A 25 12.16 4.07 -0.52
N VAL A 26 12.76 3.08 0.14
CA VAL A 26 12.13 1.77 0.38
C VAL A 26 11.61 1.75 1.81
N ILE A 27 10.32 1.50 1.97
CA ILE A 27 9.64 1.44 3.26
C ILE A 27 9.19 0.00 3.48
N THR A 28 9.69 -0.61 4.55
CA THR A 28 9.42 -2.02 4.85
C THR A 28 8.63 -2.16 6.15
N ARG A 29 7.66 -3.08 6.16
CA ARG A 29 6.82 -3.44 7.30
C ARG A 29 6.64 -4.95 7.33
N SER A 30 6.69 -5.59 8.48
CA SER A 30 6.46 -7.04 8.60
C SER A 30 5.10 -7.29 9.25
N PRO A 31 4.18 -8.05 8.64
CA PRO A 31 2.99 -8.53 9.33
C PRO A 31 3.34 -9.76 10.19
N GLN A 32 2.74 -9.84 11.37
CA GLN A 32 2.80 -11.01 12.26
C GLN A 32 1.65 -12.01 11.98
N CYS A 33 0.69 -11.66 11.11
CA CYS A 33 -0.48 -12.46 10.76
C CYS A 33 -0.75 -12.47 9.25
N LEU A 34 -1.43 -13.52 8.77
CA LEU A 34 -1.94 -13.60 7.40
C LEU A 34 -3.07 -12.58 7.25
N PHE A 35 -2.93 -11.62 6.34
CA PHE A 35 -4.01 -10.69 6.02
C PHE A 35 -4.28 -10.67 4.51
N ARG A 36 -5.56 -10.51 4.17
CA ARG A 36 -6.04 -10.25 2.81
C ARG A 36 -6.22 -8.75 2.67
N VAL A 37 -5.46 -8.13 1.78
CA VAL A 37 -5.67 -6.72 1.41
C VAL A 37 -7.08 -6.56 0.85
N GLU A 38 -7.79 -5.52 1.26
CA GLU A 38 -9.10 -5.13 0.70
C GLU A 38 -9.06 -3.72 0.10
N LYS A 39 -8.31 -2.81 0.72
CA LYS A 39 -8.20 -1.42 0.28
C LYS A 39 -6.80 -0.89 0.54
N VAL A 40 -6.34 0.00 -0.31
CA VAL A 40 -5.08 0.71 -0.15
C VAL A 40 -5.35 2.17 -0.40
N MET A 41 -4.92 3.01 0.54
CA MET A 41 -4.95 4.46 0.44
C MET A 41 -3.51 4.96 0.38
N ALA A 42 -3.15 5.77 -0.61
CA ALA A 42 -1.89 6.47 -0.70
C ALA A 42 -2.14 7.92 -1.08
N THR A 43 -1.40 8.83 -0.47
CA THR A 43 -1.46 10.25 -0.74
C THR A 43 -0.06 10.84 -0.66
N ASP A 44 0.10 12.02 -1.26
CA ASP A 44 1.24 12.87 -0.99
C ASP A 44 0.79 14.31 -0.75
N THR A 45 1.68 15.11 -0.19
CA THR A 45 1.46 16.55 0.02
C THR A 45 1.71 17.38 -1.26
N GLY A 46 1.77 16.74 -2.43
CA GLY A 46 1.83 17.44 -3.70
C GLY A 46 0.57 18.23 -3.97
N THR A 47 0.66 19.22 -4.85
CA THR A 47 -0.51 19.96 -5.34
C THR A 47 -0.63 19.76 -6.86
N PRO A 48 -1.67 19.05 -7.36
CA PRO A 48 -2.69 18.34 -6.58
C PRO A 48 -2.15 17.06 -5.89
N PRO A 49 -2.81 16.53 -4.84
CA PRO A 49 -2.36 15.32 -4.15
C PRO A 49 -2.21 14.11 -5.08
N GLY A 50 -1.18 13.31 -4.85
CA GLY A 50 -0.88 12.09 -5.62
C GLY A 50 -0.02 12.31 -6.87
N PHE A 51 0.42 13.56 -7.12
CA PHE A 51 1.32 13.90 -8.22
C PHE A 51 2.79 14.02 -7.80
N ALA A 52 3.06 14.28 -6.50
CA ALA A 52 4.42 14.51 -6.06
C ALA A 52 5.25 13.22 -5.92
N THR A 53 4.58 12.08 -5.84
CA THR A 53 5.22 10.78 -5.61
C THR A 53 4.74 9.73 -6.59
N ARG A 54 5.58 8.72 -6.79
CA ARG A 54 5.27 7.51 -7.57
C ARG A 54 5.61 6.30 -6.72
N ILE A 55 4.63 5.45 -6.43
CA ILE A 55 4.94 4.12 -5.91
C ILE A 55 5.46 3.30 -7.09
N MET A 56 6.71 2.86 -7.00
CA MET A 56 7.42 2.12 -8.05
C MET A 56 7.21 0.62 -7.94
N SER A 57 7.08 0.13 -6.71
CA SER A 57 6.82 -1.29 -6.44
C SER A 57 6.11 -1.48 -5.11
N PHE A 58 5.25 -2.48 -5.04
CA PHE A 58 4.70 -3.03 -3.81
C PHE A 58 5.06 -4.53 -3.77
N LEU A 59 5.87 -4.94 -2.81
CA LEU A 59 6.37 -6.30 -2.67
C LEU A 59 5.80 -6.93 -1.41
N VAL A 60 5.36 -8.18 -1.51
CA VAL A 60 5.07 -9.04 -0.35
C VAL A 60 6.08 -10.19 -0.40
N GLY A 61 6.99 -10.22 0.57
CA GLY A 61 8.24 -10.96 0.45
C GLY A 61 9.01 -10.49 -0.79
N GLN A 62 9.23 -11.42 -1.73
CA GLN A 62 9.88 -11.13 -3.02
C GLN A 62 8.88 -10.98 -4.18
N ARG A 63 7.57 -11.09 -3.91
CA ARG A 63 6.54 -11.08 -4.97
C ARG A 63 6.00 -9.68 -5.21
N LEU A 64 6.19 -9.20 -6.44
CA LEU A 64 5.62 -7.94 -6.91
C LEU A 64 4.11 -8.02 -7.04
N GLN A 65 3.43 -7.14 -6.33
CA GLN A 65 2.00 -6.94 -6.40
C GLN A 65 1.73 -5.74 -7.32
N ARG A 66 0.96 -5.95 -8.39
CA ARG A 66 0.54 -4.89 -9.30
C ARG A 66 -0.98 -4.88 -9.43
N PRO A 67 -1.62 -3.70 -9.45
CA PRO A 67 -2.99 -3.58 -9.90
C PRO A 67 -3.14 -4.15 -11.31
N THR A 68 -4.30 -4.72 -11.61
CA THR A 68 -4.61 -5.36 -12.89
C THR A 68 -4.84 -4.36 -14.03
N SER A 69 -4.98 -3.05 -13.76
CA SER A 69 -5.18 -2.01 -14.78
C SER A 69 -3.94 -1.15 -15.00
N SER A 70 -3.55 -1.02 -16.27
CA SER A 70 -2.36 -0.29 -16.73
C SER A 70 -2.71 1.16 -17.09
N GLY A 71 -2.02 2.15 -16.49
CA GLY A 71 -1.96 3.50 -17.07
C GLY A 71 -1.82 4.68 -16.11
N SER A 72 -2.12 4.52 -14.82
CA SER A 72 -2.00 5.58 -13.81
C SER A 72 -0.82 5.36 -12.86
N THR A 73 -0.33 6.42 -12.22
CA THR A 73 0.63 6.26 -11.11
C THR A 73 -0.06 5.48 -9.99
N LEU A 74 0.67 4.58 -9.33
CA LEU A 74 0.12 3.79 -8.22
C LEU A 74 -0.42 4.67 -7.08
N ALA A 75 0.10 5.89 -6.88
CA ALA A 75 -0.43 6.84 -5.91
C ALA A 75 -1.84 7.32 -6.27
N LEU A 76 -2.11 7.64 -7.54
CA LEU A 76 -3.46 7.99 -8.02
C LEU A 76 -4.41 6.78 -7.95
N PHE A 77 -3.90 5.60 -8.29
CA PHE A 77 -4.67 4.36 -8.19
C PHE A 77 -5.03 4.01 -6.74
N PHE A 78 -4.19 4.38 -5.77
CA PHE A 78 -4.46 4.20 -4.35
C PHE A 78 -5.02 5.46 -3.68
N GLY A 79 -5.42 6.50 -4.41
CA GLY A 79 -5.90 7.75 -3.80
C GLY A 79 -7.20 7.59 -2.98
N PRO A 80 -7.54 8.56 -2.11
CA PRO A 80 -8.79 8.55 -1.35
C PRO A 80 -10.06 8.44 -2.22
N ALA A 81 -10.01 8.96 -3.45
CA ALA A 81 -11.08 8.92 -4.44
C ALA A 81 -11.04 7.67 -5.35
N ALA A 82 -10.08 6.77 -5.16
CA ALA A 82 -10.01 5.54 -5.94
C ALA A 82 -11.11 4.57 -5.47
N LEU A 83 -12.16 4.44 -6.28
CA LEU A 83 -13.29 3.55 -6.01
C LEU A 83 -12.84 2.10 -6.13
N GLY A 84 -12.90 1.35 -5.01
CA GLY A 84 -12.84 -0.10 -4.99
C GLY A 84 -11.66 -0.69 -5.75
N ASN A 85 -10.44 -0.50 -5.25
CA ASN A 85 -9.20 -0.94 -5.93
C ASN A 85 -9.09 -2.44 -6.19
N GLY A 86 -10.06 -3.26 -5.73
CA GLY A 86 -10.22 -4.66 -6.12
C GLY A 86 -9.02 -5.55 -5.80
N LEU A 87 -8.06 -5.03 -5.03
CA LEU A 87 -6.83 -5.72 -4.72
C LEU A 87 -7.16 -6.83 -3.75
N ARG A 88 -7.04 -8.07 -4.21
CA ARG A 88 -7.07 -9.26 -3.36
C ARG A 88 -5.69 -9.88 -3.43
N TRP A 89 -4.80 -9.40 -2.59
CA TRP A 89 -3.49 -10.01 -2.41
C TRP A 89 -3.45 -10.62 -1.02
N ASP A 90 -3.20 -11.92 -0.96
CA ASP A 90 -2.94 -12.60 0.29
C ASP A 90 -1.48 -12.37 0.64
N THR A 91 -1.21 -11.83 1.82
CA THR A 91 0.12 -11.94 2.41
C THR A 91 0.29 -13.37 2.89
N CYS A 92 0.54 -14.26 1.93
CA CYS A 92 0.33 -15.70 2.02
C CYS A 92 1.28 -16.44 2.97
N GLU A 93 2.13 -15.75 3.73
CA GLU A 93 3.12 -16.40 4.58
C GLU A 93 3.49 -15.53 5.79
N ARG A 94 3.36 -16.12 6.99
CA ARG A 94 3.74 -15.49 8.25
C ARG A 94 5.25 -15.24 8.24
N GLY A 95 5.66 -13.99 8.45
CA GLY A 95 7.08 -13.60 8.49
C GLY A 95 7.60 -12.95 7.22
N LEU A 96 6.84 -12.88 6.13
CA LEU A 96 7.25 -12.11 4.94
C LEU A 96 7.06 -10.62 5.17
N SER A 97 8.11 -9.83 4.92
CA SER A 97 8.00 -8.38 4.93
C SER A 97 7.25 -7.85 3.71
N ILE A 98 6.52 -6.77 3.88
CA ILE A 98 5.93 -5.96 2.83
C ILE A 98 6.82 -4.75 2.63
N SER A 99 7.24 -4.53 1.40
CA SER A 99 8.10 -3.41 1.04
C SER A 99 7.47 -2.60 -0.07
N ILE A 100 7.40 -1.30 0.13
CA ILE A 100 7.02 -0.35 -0.91
C ILE A 100 8.23 0.48 -1.30
N THR A 101 8.36 0.74 -2.59
CA THR A 101 9.38 1.66 -3.11
C THR A 101 8.67 2.89 -3.61
N VAL A 102 9.02 4.05 -3.08
CA VAL A 102 8.40 5.34 -3.41
C VAL A 102 9.47 6.24 -3.99
N SER A 103 9.21 6.77 -5.19
CA SER A 103 10.03 7.80 -5.84
C SER A 103 9.37 9.17 -5.63
N PHE A 104 10.15 10.14 -5.19
CA PHE A 104 9.73 11.53 -4.98
C PHE A 104 10.02 12.32 -6.26
N VAL A 105 8.98 12.67 -7.01
CA VAL A 105 9.09 13.49 -8.23
C VAL A 105 9.38 14.94 -7.85
N VAL A 106 8.74 15.42 -6.78
CA VAL A 106 9.05 16.69 -6.12
C VAL A 106 9.22 16.46 -4.62
N ALA A 107 9.76 17.45 -3.91
CA ALA A 107 9.85 17.39 -2.46
C ALA A 107 8.44 17.35 -1.85
N ALA A 108 8.13 16.29 -1.11
CA ALA A 108 6.82 16.06 -0.52
C ALA A 108 6.89 15.06 0.62
N THR A 109 5.78 14.92 1.33
CA THR A 109 5.53 13.83 2.28
C THR A 109 4.56 12.85 1.65
N PHE A 110 4.95 11.58 1.63
CA PHE A 110 4.14 10.45 1.25
C PHE A 110 3.47 9.84 2.48
N ASP A 111 2.23 9.42 2.34
CA ASP A 111 1.56 8.58 3.34
C ASP A 111 0.74 7.48 2.65
N MET A 112 0.71 6.31 3.27
CA MET A 112 -0.01 5.16 2.73
C MET A 112 -0.46 4.21 3.83
N VAL A 113 -1.73 3.81 3.75
CA VAL A 113 -2.34 2.83 4.64
C VAL A 113 -2.96 1.71 3.81
N VAL A 114 -2.64 0.48 4.18
CA VAL A 114 -3.24 -0.72 3.63
C VAL A 114 -4.25 -1.24 4.62
N PHE A 115 -5.49 -1.45 4.18
CA PHE A 115 -6.57 -2.07 4.95
C PHE A 115 -6.83 -3.47 4.44
N GLY A 116 -7.11 -4.38 5.36
CA GLY A 116 -7.40 -5.76 5.04
C GLY A 116 -8.12 -6.49 6.16
N LYS A 117 -8.31 -7.79 5.96
CA LYS A 117 -8.91 -8.69 6.95
C LYS A 117 -7.97 -9.83 7.27
N GLY A 118 -7.93 -10.22 8.53
CA GLY A 118 -7.23 -11.43 8.97
C GLY A 118 -7.83 -12.66 8.29
N ILE A 119 -6.98 -13.51 7.76
CA ILE A 119 -7.39 -14.83 7.25
C ILE A 119 -7.18 -15.82 8.40
N ALA A 120 -8.28 -16.44 8.85
CA ALA A 120 -8.26 -17.50 9.86
C ALA A 120 -7.72 -18.81 9.29
#